data_AF-M1Z0X1-F1
#
_entry.id   AF-M1Z0X1-F1
#
_cell.length_a   1.000
_cell.length_b   1.000
_cell.length_c   1.000
_cell.angle_alpha   90.00
_cell.angle_beta   90.00
_cell.angle_gamma   90.00
#
_symmetry.space_group_name_H-M   'P 1'
#
loop_
_entity.id
_entity.type
_entity.pdbx_description
1 polymer ?
#
loop_
_entity_poly.entity_id
_entity_poly.type
_entity_poly.pdbx_seq_one_letter_code
_entity_poly.pdbx_strand_id
1 'polypeptide(L)'
;MWSLFERSPDLRMESSQAVQLESKINELIFISNYLCQTLDGVPPNDLAKYVTNNIEEKGKKKFRKELRVLGISHEEIDEWFAFADFSLKHLSRKLILKSVKASIRRAGDYLLRYKELAIQIDQAPRKDQLQQAVKLKNEIDKLEIDDTNLSLGLWEIHQVPRWDFDGSVGGS
;
A
#
# COMPACT_ATOMS: atom_id res chain seq x y z
N MET A 1 -3.46 -17.82 2.89
CA MET A 1 -4.37 -18.62 2.03
C MET A 1 -3.60 -19.59 1.14
N TRP A 2 -2.49 -19.15 0.54
CA TRP A 2 -1.69 -19.96 -0.39
C TRP A 2 -1.38 -21.38 0.12
N SER A 3 -0.89 -21.51 1.35
CA SER A 3 -0.56 -22.83 1.92
C SER A 3 -1.76 -23.79 2.02
N LEU A 4 -2.99 -23.28 2.12
CA LEU A 4 -4.20 -24.12 2.16
C LEU A 4 -4.50 -24.71 0.77
N PHE A 5 -4.28 -23.92 -0.28
CA PHE A 5 -4.42 -24.35 -1.66
C PHE A 5 -3.34 -25.38 -2.03
N GLU A 6 -2.07 -25.13 -1.68
CA GLU A 6 -0.95 -26.03 -1.99
C GLU A 6 -1.12 -27.45 -1.42
N ARG A 7 -1.64 -27.54 -0.19
CA ARG A 7 -1.84 -28.81 0.51
C ARG A 7 -3.02 -29.61 -0.05
N SER A 8 -3.90 -28.97 -0.81
CA SER A 8 -5.15 -29.56 -1.30
C SER A 8 -5.02 -29.97 -2.78
N PRO A 9 -5.07 -31.28 -3.13
CA PRO A 9 -4.91 -31.74 -4.51
C PRO A 9 -5.86 -31.07 -5.51
N ASP A 10 -7.09 -30.77 -5.07
CA ASP A 10 -8.12 -30.12 -5.89
C ASP A 10 -7.88 -28.63 -6.16
N LEU A 11 -7.04 -27.97 -5.37
CA LEU A 11 -6.80 -26.51 -5.42
C LEU A 11 -5.36 -26.14 -5.78
N ARG A 12 -4.41 -27.08 -5.66
CA ARG A 12 -2.97 -26.83 -5.82
C ARG A 12 -2.60 -26.15 -7.14
N MET A 13 -3.25 -26.52 -8.25
CA MET A 13 -2.95 -25.93 -9.56
C MET A 13 -3.34 -24.43 -9.64
N GLU A 14 -4.12 -23.95 -8.67
CA GLU A 14 -4.70 -22.61 -8.65
C GLU A 14 -4.17 -21.76 -7.48
N SER A 15 -3.08 -22.19 -6.85
CA SER A 15 -2.44 -21.49 -5.73
C SER A 15 -2.07 -20.03 -6.05
N SER A 16 -1.86 -19.69 -7.31
CA SER A 16 -1.64 -18.30 -7.74
C SER A 16 -2.84 -17.39 -7.44
N GLN A 17 -4.06 -17.91 -7.54
CA GLN A 17 -5.28 -17.16 -7.18
C GLN A 17 -5.33 -16.89 -5.68
N ALA A 18 -4.90 -17.86 -4.87
CA ALA A 18 -4.79 -17.69 -3.42
C ALA A 18 -3.76 -16.63 -3.02
N VAL A 19 -2.61 -16.56 -3.72
CA VAL A 19 -1.59 -15.51 -3.52
C VAL A 19 -2.14 -14.13 -3.88
N GLN A 20 -2.86 -14.01 -5.00
CA GLN A 20 -3.45 -12.73 -5.41
C GLN A 20 -4.50 -12.23 -4.40
N LEU A 21 -5.37 -13.11 -3.91
CA LEU A 21 -6.31 -12.77 -2.85
C LEU A 21 -5.60 -12.35 -1.55
N GLU A 22 -4.56 -13.07 -1.15
CA GLU A 22 -3.76 -12.76 0.04
C GLU A 22 -3.05 -11.40 -0.10
N SER A 23 -2.53 -11.08 -1.27
CA SER A 23 -1.98 -9.75 -1.59
C SER A 23 -3.03 -8.64 -1.40
N LYS A 24 -4.25 -8.85 -1.88
CA LYS A 24 -5.35 -7.89 -1.75
C LYS A 24 -5.80 -7.69 -0.30
N ILE A 25 -5.81 -8.76 0.49
CA ILE A 25 -6.09 -8.69 1.92
C ILE A 25 -5.01 -7.88 2.66
N ASN A 26 -3.74 -8.11 2.35
CA ASN A 26 -2.64 -7.34 2.94
C ASN A 26 -2.71 -5.85 2.54
N GLU A 27 -3.04 -5.55 1.29
CA GLU A 27 -3.25 -4.19 0.80
C GLU A 27 -4.38 -3.49 1.55
N LEU A 28 -5.54 -4.12 1.73
CA LEU A 28 -6.64 -3.58 2.55
C LEU A 28 -6.22 -3.27 4.00
N ILE A 29 -5.46 -4.16 4.63
CA ILE A 29 -4.95 -3.95 5.99
C ILE A 29 -4.02 -2.73 6.02
N PHE A 30 -3.10 -2.66 5.05
CA PHE A 30 -2.12 -1.59 4.96
C PHE A 30 -2.77 -0.23 4.72
N ILE A 31 -3.69 -0.12 3.75
CA ILE A 31 -4.44 1.11 3.47
C ILE A 31 -5.28 1.51 4.70
N SER A 32 -5.93 0.55 5.37
CA SER A 32 -6.73 0.84 6.56
C SER A 32 -5.87 1.43 7.70
N ASN A 33 -4.68 0.87 7.92
CA ASN A 33 -3.74 1.41 8.89
C ASN A 33 -3.22 2.79 8.48
N TYR A 34 -2.87 2.97 7.21
CA TYR A 34 -2.43 4.24 6.65
C TYR A 34 -3.48 5.35 6.85
N LEU A 35 -4.76 5.08 6.61
CA LEU A 35 -5.84 6.06 6.83
C LEU A 35 -5.99 6.45 8.32
N CYS A 36 -5.76 5.52 9.23
CA CYS A 36 -5.74 5.82 10.67
C CYS A 36 -4.56 6.73 11.05
N GLN A 37 -3.37 6.41 10.53
CA GLN A 37 -2.14 7.14 10.85
C GLN A 37 -2.13 8.54 10.25
N THR A 38 -2.83 8.74 9.14
CA THR A 38 -2.82 10.00 8.39
C THR A 38 -4.12 10.79 8.51
N LEU A 39 -4.92 10.54 9.55
CA LEU A 39 -6.21 11.19 9.74
C LEU A 39 -6.10 12.73 9.72
N ASP A 40 -5.07 13.25 10.39
CA ASP A 40 -4.82 14.69 10.57
C ASP A 40 -3.71 15.26 9.67
N GLY A 41 -3.29 14.49 8.67
CA GLY A 41 -2.24 14.90 7.73
C GLY A 41 -1.37 13.72 7.32
N VAL A 42 -0.70 13.84 6.18
CA VAL A 42 0.32 12.87 5.75
C VAL A 42 1.67 13.36 6.26
N PRO A 43 2.29 12.67 7.24
CA PRO A 43 3.60 13.07 7.73
C PRO A 43 4.66 12.86 6.64
N PRO A 44 5.62 13.79 6.49
CA PRO A 44 6.68 13.63 5.52
C PRO A 44 7.59 12.50 5.99
N ASN A 45 7.91 11.57 5.10
CA ASN A 45 8.90 10.54 5.38
C ASN A 45 10.33 11.13 5.29
N ASP A 46 11.33 10.29 5.48
CA ASP A 46 12.72 10.74 5.53
C ASP A 46 13.23 11.26 4.17
N LEU A 47 12.80 10.67 3.05
CA LEU A 47 13.08 11.21 1.72
C LEU A 47 12.48 12.61 1.55
N ALA A 48 11.21 12.80 1.90
CA ALA A 48 10.54 14.09 1.80
C ALA A 48 11.28 15.14 2.64
N LYS A 49 11.62 14.83 3.90
CA LYS A 49 12.40 15.73 4.77
C LYS A 49 13.78 16.03 4.19
N TYR A 50 14.49 15.01 3.70
CA TYR A 50 15.80 15.17 3.10
C TYR A 50 15.76 16.13 1.92
N VAL A 51 14.79 15.95 1.02
CA VAL A 51 14.62 16.80 -0.16
C VAL A 51 14.19 18.21 0.22
N THR A 52 13.18 18.37 1.08
CA THR A 52 12.69 19.69 1.47
C THR A 52 13.77 20.51 2.16
N ASN A 53 14.49 19.92 3.13
CA ASN A 53 15.53 20.62 3.87
C ASN A 53 16.68 21.06 2.96
N ASN A 54 17.12 20.21 2.03
CA ASN A 54 18.18 20.57 1.10
C ASN A 54 17.72 21.62 0.08
N ILE A 55 16.46 21.59 -0.37
CA ILE A 55 15.91 22.63 -1.24
C ILE A 55 15.84 23.97 -0.52
N GLU A 56 15.42 23.99 0.75
CA GLU A 56 15.37 25.21 1.57
C GLU A 56 16.77 25.79 1.83
N GLU A 57 17.75 24.95 2.16
CA GLU A 57 19.12 25.37 2.47
C GLU A 57 19.89 25.84 1.22
N LYS A 58 19.79 25.07 0.12
CA LYS A 58 20.71 25.20 -1.03
C LYS A 58 20.02 25.74 -2.28
N GLY A 59 18.69 25.67 -2.33
CA GLY A 59 17.90 25.94 -3.53
C GLY A 59 17.85 24.75 -4.49
N LYS A 60 16.70 24.58 -5.15
CA LYS A 60 16.38 23.46 -6.06
C LYS A 60 17.45 23.20 -7.13
N LYS A 61 18.02 24.27 -7.72
CA LYS A 61 19.05 24.16 -8.77
C LYS A 61 20.39 23.61 -8.26
N LYS A 62 20.82 24.03 -7.06
CA LYS A 62 22.09 23.58 -6.47
C LYS A 62 21.97 22.15 -5.99
N PHE A 63 20.90 21.83 -5.27
CA PHE A 63 20.66 20.49 -4.77
C PHE A 63 20.52 19.45 -5.91
N ARG A 64 19.81 19.79 -7.00
CA ARG A 64 19.77 18.91 -8.19
C ARG A 64 21.17 18.61 -8.74
N LYS A 65 22.09 19.60 -8.76
CA LYS A 65 23.47 19.34 -9.21
C LYS A 65 24.22 18.41 -8.25
N GLU A 66 24.01 18.56 -6.95
CA GLU A 66 24.61 17.68 -5.93
C GLU A 66 24.13 16.24 -6.09
N LEU A 67 22.82 16.01 -6.23
CA LEU A 67 22.26 14.67 -6.47
C LEU A 67 22.81 14.02 -7.74
N ARG A 68 23.03 14.79 -8.80
CA ARG A 68 23.67 14.29 -10.02
C ARG A 68 25.13 13.88 -9.81
N VAL A 69 25.87 14.61 -8.98
CA VAL A 69 27.25 14.22 -8.61
C VAL A 69 27.25 12.93 -7.80
N LEU A 70 26.20 12.69 -7.01
CA LEU A 70 25.97 11.45 -6.26
C LEU A 70 25.46 10.29 -7.14
N GLY A 71 25.32 10.49 -8.45
CA GLY A 71 24.94 9.44 -9.40
C GLY A 71 23.43 9.19 -9.52
N ILE A 72 22.58 9.99 -8.88
CA ILE A 72 21.13 9.87 -9.01
C ILE A 72 20.70 10.35 -10.41
N SER A 73 19.84 9.60 -11.08
CA SER A 73 19.34 9.93 -12.42
C SER A 73 18.45 11.18 -12.42
N HIS A 74 18.22 11.78 -13.59
CA HIS A 74 17.34 12.95 -13.67
C HIS A 74 15.90 12.57 -13.33
N GLU A 75 15.47 11.39 -13.78
CA GLU A 75 14.15 10.84 -13.54
C GLU A 75 13.91 10.64 -12.03
N GLU A 76 14.83 10.00 -11.32
CA GLU A 76 14.73 9.80 -9.87
C GLU A 76 14.72 11.13 -9.11
N ILE A 77 15.55 12.11 -9.50
CA ILE A 77 15.55 13.44 -8.88
C ILE A 77 14.19 14.12 -9.06
N ASP A 78 13.60 13.99 -10.25
CA ASP A 78 12.30 14.59 -10.55
C ASP A 78 11.17 13.94 -9.73
N GLU A 79 11.21 12.61 -9.58
CA GLU A 79 10.29 11.87 -8.70
C GLU A 79 10.44 12.31 -7.24
N TRP A 80 11.67 12.41 -6.73
CA TRP A 80 11.93 12.84 -5.35
C TRP A 80 11.45 14.26 -5.09
N PHE A 81 11.67 15.17 -6.05
CA PHE A 81 11.23 16.56 -5.94
C PHE A 81 9.70 16.66 -6.01
N ALA A 82 9.06 15.91 -6.91
CA ALA A 82 7.60 15.85 -6.99
C ALA A 82 6.98 15.29 -5.72
N PHE A 83 7.58 14.25 -5.15
CA PHE A 83 7.13 13.65 -3.89
C PHE A 83 7.31 14.58 -2.68
N ALA A 84 8.39 15.35 -2.62
CA ALA A 84 8.58 16.38 -1.60
C ALA A 84 7.49 17.47 -1.68
N ASP A 85 7.21 17.96 -2.89
CA ASP A 85 6.13 18.91 -3.14
C ASP A 85 4.76 18.33 -2.78
N PHE A 86 4.51 17.05 -3.08
CA PHE A 86 3.32 16.31 -2.66
C PHE A 86 3.20 16.23 -1.14
N SER A 87 4.26 15.83 -0.44
CA SER A 87 4.28 15.66 1.01
C SER A 87 3.95 16.97 1.72
N LEU A 88 4.56 18.09 1.29
CA LEU A 88 4.28 19.42 1.85
C LEU A 88 2.81 19.83 1.69
N LYS A 89 2.19 19.53 0.53
CA LYS A 89 0.77 19.84 0.28
C LYS A 89 -0.17 19.01 1.14
N HIS A 90 0.21 17.79 1.50
CA HIS A 90 -0.64 16.85 2.23
C HIS A 90 -0.38 16.83 3.75
N LEU A 91 0.61 17.58 4.24
CA LEU A 91 0.90 17.79 5.67
C LEU A 91 -0.34 18.15 6.50
N SER A 92 -1.25 18.95 5.95
CA SER A 92 -2.43 19.49 6.64
C SER A 92 -3.74 18.92 6.11
N ARG A 93 -3.70 17.92 5.22
CA ARG A 93 -4.90 17.24 4.73
C ARG A 93 -5.66 16.64 5.90
N LYS A 94 -6.95 16.93 6.04
CA LYS A 94 -7.81 16.32 7.08
C LYS A 94 -8.80 15.34 6.48
N LEU A 95 -8.88 14.15 7.07
CA LEU A 95 -9.92 13.18 6.78
C LEU A 95 -11.04 13.25 7.81
N ILE A 96 -12.27 12.99 7.37
CA ILE A 96 -13.41 12.94 8.26
C ILE A 96 -13.41 11.59 8.98
N LEU A 97 -13.12 11.58 10.29
CA LEU A 97 -13.04 10.36 11.10
C LEU A 97 -14.23 9.41 10.93
N LYS A 98 -15.46 9.94 10.86
CA LYS A 98 -16.67 9.13 10.65
C LYS A 98 -16.64 8.40 9.29
N SER A 99 -16.15 9.07 8.25
CA SER A 99 -16.03 8.51 6.90
C SER A 99 -14.95 7.43 6.84
N VAL A 100 -13.79 7.70 7.45
CA VAL A 100 -12.68 6.74 7.55
C VAL A 100 -13.10 5.49 8.32
N LYS A 101 -13.74 5.65 9.49
CA LYS A 101 -14.28 4.51 10.26
C LYS A 101 -15.26 3.66 9.46
N ALA A 102 -16.13 4.28 8.64
CA ALA A 102 -17.05 3.54 7.79
C ALA A 102 -16.32 2.72 6.71
N SER A 103 -15.23 3.27 6.16
CA SER A 103 -14.42 2.62 5.12
C SER A 103 -13.61 1.45 5.69
N ILE A 104 -13.00 1.65 6.86
CA ILE A 104 -12.29 0.59 7.60
C ILE A 104 -13.26 -0.52 8.01
N ARG A 105 -14.50 -0.18 8.42
CA ARG A 105 -15.52 -1.18 8.73
C ARG A 105 -15.87 -2.02 7.50
N ARG A 106 -16.08 -1.39 6.34
CA ARG A 106 -16.32 -2.10 5.07
C ARG A 106 -15.16 -3.03 4.73
N ALA A 107 -13.91 -2.56 4.82
CA ALA A 107 -12.74 -3.40 4.61
C ALA A 107 -12.69 -4.59 5.60
N GLY A 108 -13.04 -4.34 6.87
CA GLY A 108 -13.14 -5.37 7.91
C GLY A 108 -14.10 -6.51 7.56
N ASP A 109 -15.23 -6.22 6.92
CA ASP A 109 -16.18 -7.24 6.48
C ASP A 109 -15.54 -8.21 5.46
N TYR A 110 -14.64 -7.73 4.60
CA TYR A 110 -13.89 -8.58 3.65
C TYR A 110 -12.80 -9.42 4.34
N LEU A 111 -12.15 -8.88 5.37
CA LEU A 111 -11.19 -9.65 6.18
C LEU A 111 -11.88 -10.82 6.90
N LEU A 112 -13.09 -10.61 7.40
CA LEU A 112 -13.91 -11.67 8.02
C LEU A 112 -14.27 -12.75 7.01
N ARG A 113 -14.74 -12.36 5.81
CA ARG A 113 -15.06 -13.31 4.73
C ARG A 113 -13.85 -14.11 4.27
N TYR A 114 -12.67 -13.46 4.20
CA TYR A 114 -11.41 -14.16 3.91
C TYR A 114 -11.07 -15.20 4.97
N LYS A 115 -11.20 -14.84 6.26
CA LYS A 115 -10.97 -15.77 7.37
C LYS A 115 -11.94 -16.95 7.32
N GLU A 116 -13.23 -16.70 7.08
CA GLU A 116 -14.24 -17.75 6.95
C GLU A 116 -13.94 -18.70 5.80
N LEU A 117 -13.57 -18.17 4.63
CA LEU A 117 -13.16 -18.97 3.49
C LEU A 117 -11.93 -19.83 3.81
N ALA A 118 -10.93 -19.26 4.49
CA ALA A 118 -9.74 -20.00 4.91
C ALA A 118 -10.09 -21.17 5.84
N ILE A 119 -10.97 -20.95 6.82
CA ILE A 119 -11.45 -22.01 7.74
C ILE A 119 -12.18 -23.11 6.95
N GLN A 120 -13.04 -22.74 6.01
CA GLN A 120 -13.78 -23.72 5.19
C GLN A 120 -12.85 -24.57 4.33
N ILE A 121 -11.82 -23.98 3.74
CA ILE A 121 -10.84 -24.73 2.93
C ILE A 121 -10.02 -25.66 3.82
N ASP A 122 -9.56 -25.19 4.97
CA ASP A 122 -8.77 -26.01 5.90
C ASP A 122 -9.53 -27.25 6.39
N GLN A 123 -10.84 -27.11 6.65
CA GLN A 123 -11.70 -28.20 7.09
C GLN A 123 -12.08 -29.18 5.97
N ALA A 124 -12.42 -28.67 4.80
CA ALA A 124 -12.90 -29.47 3.68
C ALA A 124 -12.59 -28.76 2.34
N PRO A 125 -11.42 -29.01 1.74
CA PRO A 125 -11.05 -28.44 0.46
C PRO A 125 -11.99 -28.90 -0.66
N ARG A 126 -12.49 -27.96 -1.46
CA ARG A 126 -13.37 -28.23 -2.61
C ARG A 126 -13.13 -27.26 -3.75
N LYS A 127 -13.28 -27.72 -4.99
CA LYS A 127 -13.05 -26.90 -6.19
C LYS A 127 -13.92 -25.63 -6.27
N ASP A 128 -15.12 -25.62 -5.69
CA ASP A 128 -15.98 -24.43 -5.68
C ASP A 128 -15.39 -23.27 -4.88
N GLN A 129 -14.54 -23.56 -3.89
CA GLN A 129 -13.86 -22.54 -3.08
C GLN A 129 -12.86 -21.71 -3.89
N LEU A 130 -12.37 -22.22 -5.02
CA LEU A 130 -11.61 -21.43 -5.98
C LEU A 130 -12.45 -20.25 -6.50
N GLN A 131 -13.68 -20.51 -6.92
CA GLN A 131 -14.57 -19.47 -7.43
C GLN A 131 -14.92 -18.46 -6.34
N GLN A 132 -15.06 -18.92 -5.09
CA GLN A 132 -15.27 -18.04 -3.93
C GLN A 132 -14.06 -17.13 -3.69
N ALA A 133 -12.83 -17.66 -3.79
CA ALA A 133 -11.60 -16.88 -3.64
C ALA A 133 -11.46 -15.82 -4.74
N VAL A 134 -11.68 -16.20 -6.00
CA VAL A 134 -11.64 -15.28 -7.15
C VAL A 134 -12.72 -14.21 -7.03
N LYS A 135 -13.93 -14.59 -6.63
CA LYS A 135 -15.03 -13.64 -6.41
C LYS A 135 -14.67 -12.65 -5.29
N LEU A 136 -14.16 -13.14 -4.16
CA LEU A 136 -13.76 -12.29 -3.04
C LEU A 136 -12.68 -11.29 -3.45
N LYS A 137 -11.67 -11.73 -4.19
CA LYS A 137 -10.63 -10.85 -4.75
C LYS A 137 -11.25 -9.74 -5.60
N ASN A 138 -12.11 -10.09 -6.55
CA ASN A 138 -12.72 -9.09 -7.46
C ASN A 138 -13.63 -8.10 -6.72
N GLU A 139 -14.30 -8.53 -5.66
CA GLU A 139 -15.10 -7.63 -4.82
C GLU A 139 -14.22 -6.67 -3.99
N ILE A 140 -13.04 -7.13 -3.54
CA ILE A 140 -12.03 -6.26 -2.90
C ILE A 140 -11.50 -5.24 -3.91
N ASP A 141 -11.12 -5.67 -5.11
CA ASP A 141 -10.68 -4.77 -6.18
C ASP A 141 -11.71 -3.66 -6.44
N LYS A 142 -13.00 -4.03 -6.46
CA LYS A 142 -14.09 -3.08 -6.63
C LYS A 142 -14.23 -2.14 -5.43
N LEU A 143 -14.12 -2.64 -4.20
CA LEU A 143 -14.17 -1.82 -2.99
C LEU A 143 -13.07 -0.75 -3.01
N GLU A 144 -11.84 -1.12 -3.38
CA GLU A 144 -10.69 -0.22 -3.45
C GLU A 144 -10.89 0.94 -4.43
N ILE A 145 -11.70 0.74 -5.48
CA ILE A 145 -12.05 1.75 -6.48
C ILE A 145 -13.25 2.60 -6.05
N ASP A 146 -14.28 1.97 -5.47
CA ASP A 146 -15.55 2.62 -5.18
C ASP A 146 -15.52 3.40 -3.85
N ASP A 147 -14.68 2.99 -2.89
CA ASP A 147 -14.56 3.64 -1.59
C ASP A 147 -13.55 4.79 -1.63
N THR A 148 -14.08 6.02 -1.57
CA THR A 148 -13.27 7.25 -1.68
C THR A 148 -12.07 7.31 -0.74
N ASN A 149 -12.18 6.81 0.51
CA ASN A 149 -11.04 6.89 1.43
C ASN A 149 -10.02 5.80 1.10
N LEU A 150 -10.46 4.58 0.75
CA LEU A 150 -9.53 3.52 0.38
C LEU A 150 -8.79 3.86 -0.91
N SER A 151 -9.49 4.39 -1.93
CA SER A 151 -8.86 4.84 -3.17
C SER A 151 -7.87 5.97 -2.93
N LEU A 152 -8.22 6.93 -2.07
CA LEU A 152 -7.32 8.01 -1.69
C LEU A 152 -6.08 7.47 -0.99
N GLY A 153 -6.25 6.61 0.03
CA GLY A 153 -5.12 6.03 0.76
C GLY A 153 -4.18 5.25 -0.15
N LEU A 154 -4.74 4.42 -1.04
CA LEU A 154 -3.96 3.68 -2.05
C LEU A 154 -3.20 4.63 -2.98
N TRP A 155 -3.84 5.68 -3.46
CA TRP A 155 -3.19 6.68 -4.31
C TRP A 155 -2.06 7.42 -3.58
N GLU A 156 -2.25 7.81 -2.32
CA GLU A 156 -1.23 8.49 -1.51
C GLU A 156 -0.02 7.57 -1.24
N ILE A 157 -0.27 6.29 -0.93
CA ILE A 157 0.79 5.28 -0.75
C ILE A 157 1.63 5.13 -2.02
N HIS A 158 0.98 5.12 -3.20
CA HIS A 158 1.67 5.03 -4.49
C HIS A 158 2.46 6.28 -4.86
N GLN A 159 2.34 7.39 -4.12
CA GLN A 159 3.19 8.57 -4.36
C GLN A 159 4.59 8.39 -3.80
N VAL A 160 4.82 7.43 -2.87
CA VAL A 160 6.12 7.24 -2.24
C VAL A 160 7.09 6.60 -3.24
N PRO A 161 8.15 7.30 -3.68
CA PRO A 161 9.13 6.74 -4.60
C PRO A 161 9.90 5.61 -3.92
N ARG A 162 10.43 4.68 -4.72
CA ARG A 162 11.46 3.78 -4.22
C ARG A 162 12.70 4.62 -3.91
N TRP A 163 13.23 4.46 -2.72
CA TRP A 163 14.42 5.16 -2.26
C TRP A 163 15.15 4.23 -1.31
N ASP A 164 16.38 3.90 -1.67
CA ASP A 164 17.30 3.14 -0.83
C ASP A 164 18.51 4.04 -0.59
N PHE A 165 18.42 4.93 0.40
CA PHE A 165 19.59 5.64 0.93
C PHE A 165 20.12 4.89 2.14
N ASP A 166 20.22 3.57 2.03
CA ASP A 166 20.90 2.72 3.01
C ASP A 166 22.41 2.85 2.78
N GLY A 167 22.94 3.99 3.20
CA GLY A 167 24.33 4.12 3.61
C GLY A 167 24.63 3.36 4.92
N SER A 168 23.68 2.56 5.44
CA SER A 168 23.95 1.56 6.46
C SER A 168 24.37 0.24 5.81
N VAL A 169 25.67 0.07 5.65
CA VAL A 169 26.28 -1.25 5.80
C VAL A 169 25.82 -1.85 7.15
N GLY A 170 24.96 -2.87 7.14
CA GLY A 170 24.64 -3.64 8.35
C GLY A 170 23.43 -4.57 8.24
N GLY A 171 23.67 -5.88 8.37
CA GLY A 171 22.73 -7.01 8.31
C GLY A 171 21.42 -6.88 9.11
N SER A 172 20.40 -7.68 8.80
CA SER A 172 20.44 -9.15 8.88
C SER A 172 19.53 -9.82 7.85
#